data_AF-A0A9P4NF41-F1
#
_entry.id   AF-A0A9P4NF41-F1
#
_cell.length_a   1.000
_cell.length_b   1.000
_cell.length_c   1.000
_cell.angle_alpha   90.00
_cell.angle_beta   90.00
_cell.angle_gamma   90.00
#
_symmetry.space_group_name_H-M   'P 1'
#
loop_
_entity.id
_entity.type
_entity.pdbx_description
1 polymer ?
#
loop_
_entity_poly.entity_id
_entity_poly.type
_entity_poly.pdbx_seq_one_letter_code
_entity_poly.pdbx_strand_id
1 'polypeptide(L)' 'APGSPAYECHASCGGVITAGRKPTAQYCTDATFAKDLPSCLQCANTYNVWSSYGTSVTKAATACNLQASP' A
#
# COMPACT_ATOMS: atom_id res chain seq x y z
N ALA A 1 -9.58 11.35 -11.19
CA ALA A 1 -8.58 11.78 -12.20
C ALA A 1 -7.20 11.82 -11.55
N PRO A 2 -6.09 11.77 -12.31
CA PRO A 2 -4.76 12.02 -11.74
C PRO A 2 -4.75 13.29 -10.87
N GLY A 3 -4.13 13.22 -9.69
CA GLY A 3 -4.12 14.31 -8.69
C GLY A 3 -5.39 14.44 -7.82
N SER A 4 -6.41 13.61 -8.03
CA SER A 4 -7.54 13.55 -7.08
C SER A 4 -7.19 12.68 -5.86
N PRO A 5 -7.74 12.96 -4.67
CA PRO A 5 -7.50 12.15 -3.47
C PRO A 5 -7.80 10.64 -3.66
N ALA A 6 -8.87 10.31 -4.40
CA ALA A 6 -9.20 8.91 -4.70
C ALA A 6 -8.15 8.24 -5.60
N TYR A 7 -7.61 8.98 -6.58
CA TYR A 7 -6.53 8.49 -7.42
C TYR A 7 -5.23 8.30 -6.63
N GLU A 8 -4.90 9.24 -5.75
CA GLU A 8 -3.71 9.13 -4.89
C GLU A 8 -3.81 7.94 -3.95
N CYS A 9 -4.99 7.70 -3.37
CA CYS A 9 -5.25 6.51 -2.56
C CYS A 9 -4.98 5.22 -3.32
N HIS A 10 -5.55 5.12 -4.54
CA HIS A 10 -5.35 3.99 -5.42
C HIS A 10 -3.88 3.83 -5.83
N ALA A 11 -3.18 4.93 -6.10
CA ALA A 11 -1.77 4.94 -6.45
C ALA A 11 -0.89 4.46 -5.29
N SER A 12 -1.11 4.92 -4.06
CA SER A 12 -0.37 4.44 -2.89
C SER A 12 -0.63 2.95 -2.63
N CYS A 13 -1.88 2.48 -2.69
CA CYS A 13 -2.15 1.05 -2.55
C CYS A 13 -1.48 0.21 -3.65
N GLY A 14 -1.43 0.69 -4.89
CA GLY A 14 -0.67 0.06 -5.96
C GLY A 14 0.85 0.14 -5.79
N GLY A 15 1.34 1.22 -5.19
CA GLY A 15 2.75 1.46 -4.86
C GLY A 15 3.28 0.45 -3.85
N VAL A 16 2.51 0.16 -2.79
CA VAL A 16 2.82 -0.92 -1.81
C VAL A 16 3.03 -2.25 -2.51
N ILE A 17 2.10 -2.64 -3.38
CA ILE A 17 2.17 -3.92 -4.10
C ILE A 17 3.36 -3.95 -5.05
N THR A 18 3.62 -2.84 -5.74
CA THR A 18 4.74 -2.72 -6.68
C THR A 18 6.08 -2.80 -5.95
N ALA A 19 6.22 -2.13 -4.80
CA ALA A 19 7.40 -2.23 -3.95
C ALA A 19 7.59 -3.67 -3.44
N GLY A 20 6.51 -4.34 -3.04
CA GLY A 20 6.52 -5.74 -2.60
C GLY A 20 6.92 -6.77 -3.67
N ARG A 21 7.11 -6.38 -4.93
CA ARG A 21 7.71 -7.23 -5.98
C ARG A 21 9.24 -7.30 -5.91
N LYS A 22 9.89 -6.38 -5.19
CA LYS A 22 11.33 -6.44 -4.90
C LYS A 22 11.59 -7.52 -3.83
N PRO A 23 12.83 -8.00 -3.66
CA PRO A 23 13.19 -8.86 -2.53
C PRO A 23 12.82 -8.23 -1.18
N THR A 24 12.31 -9.03 -0.23
CA THR A 24 11.87 -8.55 1.09
C THR A 24 12.94 -7.81 1.86
N ALA A 25 14.20 -8.26 1.78
CA ALA A 25 15.34 -7.58 2.38
C ALA A 25 15.58 -6.15 1.84
N GLN A 26 14.94 -5.76 0.73
CA GLN A 26 15.10 -4.46 0.10
C GLN A 26 13.87 -3.56 0.31
N TYR A 27 12.64 -4.06 0.07
CA TYR A 27 11.48 -3.15 0.08
C TYR A 27 10.98 -2.77 1.46
N CYS A 28 11.26 -3.56 2.50
CA CYS A 28 10.84 -3.20 3.85
C CYS A 28 11.51 -1.92 4.38
N THR A 29 12.64 -1.51 3.77
CA THR A 29 13.35 -0.26 4.06
C THR A 29 13.26 0.73 2.88
N ASP A 30 12.47 0.44 1.86
CA ASP A 30 12.30 1.31 0.69
C ASP A 30 11.41 2.51 1.05
N ALA A 31 11.87 3.71 0.69
CA ALA A 31 11.16 4.95 1.00
C ALA A 31 9.74 5.01 0.39
N THR A 32 9.54 4.37 -0.76
CA THR A 32 8.24 4.26 -1.42
C THR A 32 7.30 3.41 -0.58
N PHE A 33 7.75 2.24 -0.14
CA PHE A 33 6.93 1.35 0.71
C PHE A 33 6.59 2.01 2.05
N ALA A 34 7.58 2.64 2.69
CA ALA A 34 7.40 3.35 3.95
C ALA A 34 6.40 4.52 3.85
N LYS A 35 6.33 5.18 2.69
CA LYS A 35 5.37 6.24 2.41
C LYS A 35 3.98 5.69 2.03
N ASP A 36 3.94 4.75 1.09
CA ASP A 36 2.71 4.34 0.44
C ASP A 36 1.84 3.42 1.31
N LEU A 37 2.45 2.63 2.20
CA LEU A 37 1.68 1.77 3.11
C LEU A 37 0.75 2.58 4.02
N PRO A 38 1.22 3.54 4.84
CA PRO A 38 0.33 4.34 5.68
C PRO A 38 -0.65 5.18 4.84
N SER A 39 -0.20 5.74 3.71
CA SER A 39 -1.09 6.52 2.83
C SER A 39 -2.23 5.68 2.25
N CYS A 40 -1.97 4.43 1.85
CA CYS A 40 -3.01 3.49 1.42
C CYS A 40 -4.00 3.20 2.54
N LEU A 41 -3.50 2.81 3.72
CA LEU A 41 -4.36 2.42 4.85
C LEU A 41 -5.23 3.57 5.35
N GLN A 42 -4.76 4.81 5.30
CA GLN A 42 -5.54 5.96 5.75
C GLN A 42 -6.82 6.22 4.91
N CYS A 43 -6.83 5.80 3.65
CA CYS A 43 -7.88 6.19 2.71
C CYS A 43 -8.64 4.99 2.10
N ALA A 44 -8.16 3.76 2.27
CA ALA A 44 -8.67 2.61 1.52
C ALA A 44 -10.15 2.32 1.79
N ASN A 45 -10.64 2.52 3.02
CA ASN A 45 -12.06 2.41 3.36
C ASN A 45 -12.86 3.62 2.83
N THR A 46 -12.33 4.83 2.98
CA THR A 46 -12.96 6.08 2.50
C THR A 46 -13.30 6.04 1.01
N TYR A 47 -12.40 5.48 0.19
CA TYR A 47 -12.62 5.35 -1.25
C TYR A 47 -13.03 3.94 -1.69
N ASN A 48 -13.33 3.06 -0.74
CA ASN A 48 -13.77 1.68 -0.98
C ASN A 48 -12.86 0.90 -1.95
N VAL A 49 -11.54 1.09 -1.85
CA VAL A 49 -10.55 0.38 -2.67
C VAL A 49 -9.98 -0.83 -1.95
N TRP A 50 -10.20 -0.96 -0.64
CA TRP A 50 -9.63 -2.05 0.15
C TRP A 50 -10.01 -3.44 -0.38
N SER A 51 -11.22 -3.63 -0.90
CA SER A 51 -11.66 -4.90 -1.51
C SER A 51 -10.75 -5.36 -2.65
N SER A 52 -10.14 -4.42 -3.38
CA SER A 52 -9.29 -4.70 -4.54
C SER A 52 -7.81 -4.84 -4.18
N TYR A 53 -7.36 -4.16 -3.12
CA TYR A 53 -5.94 -4.06 -2.75
C TYR A 53 -5.56 -4.86 -1.49
N GLY A 54 -6.52 -5.06 -0.59
CA GLY A 54 -6.27 -5.42 0.80
C GLY A 54 -5.48 -6.71 0.98
N THR A 55 -5.80 -7.75 0.22
CA THR A 55 -5.07 -9.03 0.26
C THR A 55 -3.59 -8.85 -0.08
N SER A 56 -3.30 -8.11 -1.14
CA SER A 56 -1.92 -7.91 -1.62
C SER A 56 -1.13 -6.94 -0.74
N VAL A 57 -1.78 -5.87 -0.26
CA VAL A 57 -1.20 -4.93 0.71
C VAL A 57 -0.88 -5.64 2.01
N THR A 58 -1.80 -6.44 2.53
CA THR A 58 -1.60 -7.22 3.77
C THR A 58 -0.45 -8.21 3.63
N LYS A 59 -0.36 -8.91 2.48
CA LYS A 59 0.74 -9.83 2.20
C LYS A 59 2.10 -9.10 2.22
N ALA A 60 2.20 -7.94 1.58
CA ALA A 60 3.44 -7.16 1.53
C ALA A 60 3.83 -6.61 2.92
N ALA A 61 2.86 -6.08 3.68
CA ALA A 61 3.08 -5.62 5.05
C ALA A 61 3.55 -6.76 5.97
N THR A 62 2.88 -7.91 5.92
CA THR A 62 3.18 -9.06 6.78
C THR A 62 4.60 -9.60 6.51
N ALA A 63 5.04 -9.62 5.26
CA ALA A 63 6.41 -10.01 4.92
C ALA A 63 7.48 -9.07 5.50
N CYS A 64 7.10 -7.83 5.84
CA CYS A 64 7.93 -6.88 6.58
C CYS A 64 7.67 -6.87 8.10
N ASN A 65 6.91 -7.83 8.62
CA ASN A 65 6.46 -7.88 10.02
C ASN A 65 5.60 -6.68 10.45
N LEU A 66 4.87 -6.09 9.49
CA LEU A 66 3.93 -5.00 9.73
C LEU A 66 2.48 -5.50 9.63
N GLN A 67 1.58 -4.86 10.36
CA GLN A 67 0.15 -5.07 10.21
C GLN A 67 -0.44 -4.11 9.19
N ALA A 68 -1.49 -4.54 8.49
CA ALA A 68 -2.21 -3.71 7.53
C ALA A 68 -3.72 -3.87 7.74
N SER A 69 -4.33 -2.84 8.31
CA SER A 69 -5.78 -2.64 8.38
C SER A 69 -6.07 -1.17 8.13
N PRO A 70 -6.97 -0.81 7.20
CA PRO A 70 -7.47 0.56 7.05
C PRO A 70 -8.52 0.91 8.10
#